data_AF-A0A7X3C121-F1
#
_entry.id   AF-A0A7X3C121-F1
#
_cell.length_a   1.000
_cell.length_b   1.000
_cell.length_c   1.000
_cell.angle_alpha   90.00
_cell.angle_beta   90.00
_cell.angle_gamma   90.00
#
_symmetry.space_group_name_H-M   'P 1'
#
loop_
_entity.id
_entity.type
_entity.pdbx_description
1 polymer ?
#
loop_
_entity_poly.entity_id
_entity_poly.type
_entity_poly.pdbx_seq_one_letter_code
_entity_poly.pdbx_strand_id
1 'polypeptide(L)'
;MITVLNRTKQYLRNRQYKYEKSYIRPLMTPESVYVFKFGREALNNRVIIRYSHTWTGRQRINEIDLRLHKQKHPRIFKTESELLEYLETHLPQRERKEREKLKIKEEQEENAK
;
A
#
# COMPACT_ATOMS: atom_id res chain seq x y z
N MET A 1 -16.98 -13.31 -2.13
CA MET A 1 -15.56 -13.09 -2.53
C MET A 1 -14.77 -12.73 -1.28
N ILE A 2 -13.86 -13.59 -0.80
CA ILE A 2 -13.02 -13.26 0.38
C ILE A 2 -12.18 -12.05 0.00
N THR A 3 -12.30 -10.96 0.76
CA THR A 3 -11.63 -9.69 0.45
C THR A 3 -10.27 -9.68 1.12
N VAL A 4 -9.21 -9.92 0.35
CA VAL A 4 -7.82 -9.83 0.83
C VAL A 4 -7.52 -8.39 1.30
N LEU A 5 -6.92 -8.23 2.48
CA LEU A 5 -6.61 -6.94 3.12
C LEU A 5 -7.81 -5.99 3.34
N ASN A 6 -8.90 -6.47 3.94
CA ASN A 6 -10.09 -5.65 4.12
C ASN A 6 -9.87 -4.49 5.10
N ARG A 7 -9.17 -4.72 6.21
CA ARG A 7 -8.89 -3.70 7.24
C ARG A 7 -7.95 -2.63 6.69
N THR A 8 -6.89 -3.04 5.97
CA THR A 8 -5.98 -2.09 5.32
C THR A 8 -6.70 -1.22 4.30
N LYS A 9 -7.61 -1.79 3.50
CA LYS A 9 -8.41 -1.02 2.53
C LYS A 9 -9.31 0.01 3.21
N GLN A 10 -9.98 -0.38 4.29
CA GLN A 10 -10.81 0.53 5.09
C GLN A 10 -9.98 1.66 5.69
N TYR A 11 -8.85 1.32 6.33
CA TYR A 11 -7.93 2.29 6.91
C TYR A 11 -7.45 3.34 5.89
N LEU A 12 -7.03 2.90 4.70
CA LEU A 12 -6.59 3.79 3.63
C LEU A 12 -7.72 4.68 3.10
N ARG A 13 -8.93 4.13 2.91
CA ARG A 13 -10.10 4.88 2.47
C ARG A 13 -10.47 5.98 3.46
N ASN A 14 -10.43 5.69 4.77
CA ASN A 14 -10.73 6.66 5.82
C ASN A 14 -9.74 7.86 5.82
N ARG A 15 -8.53 7.67 5.27
CA ARG A 15 -7.51 8.71 5.09
C ARG A 15 -7.49 9.33 3.69
N GLN A 16 -8.54 9.11 2.90
CA GLN A 16 -8.68 9.63 1.54
C GLN A 16 -7.63 9.11 0.55
N TYR A 17 -7.04 7.94 0.81
CA TYR A 17 -6.24 7.26 -0.21
C TYR A 17 -7.17 6.58 -1.20
N LYS A 18 -6.92 6.82 -2.49
CA LYS A 18 -7.46 6.04 -3.59
C LYS A 18 -6.62 4.78 -3.75
N TYR A 19 -7.24 3.73 -4.29
CA TYR A 19 -6.52 2.51 -4.62
C TYR A 19 -7.04 1.87 -5.90
N GLU A 20 -6.16 1.10 -6.52
CA GLU A 20 -6.43 0.30 -7.70
C GLU A 20 -5.97 -1.14 -7.47
N LYS A 21 -6.76 -2.10 -7.94
CA LYS A 21 -6.50 -3.52 -7.78
C LYS A 21 -6.07 -4.11 -9.11
N SER A 22 -4.98 -4.87 -9.11
CA SER A 22 -4.54 -5.66 -10.26
C SER A 22 -4.25 -7.08 -9.79
N TYR A 23 -4.77 -8.06 -10.54
CA TYR A 23 -4.53 -9.47 -10.29
C TYR A 23 -3.61 -10.04 -11.37
N ILE A 24 -2.57 -10.75 -10.94
CA ILE A 24 -1.60 -11.38 -11.82
C ILE A 24 -1.52 -12.86 -11.45
N ARG A 25 -1.71 -13.73 -12.43
CA ARG A 25 -1.43 -15.16 -12.32
C ARG A 25 -0.20 -15.47 -13.17
N PRO A 26 1.01 -15.51 -12.58
CA PRO A 26 2.21 -15.83 -13.34
C PRO A 26 2.14 -17.27 -13.85
N LEU A 27 2.63 -17.51 -15.07
CA LEU A 27 2.67 -18.86 -15.65
C LEU A 27 3.70 -19.78 -14.99
N MET A 28 4.81 -19.19 -14.52
CA MET A 28 6.00 -19.93 -14.06
C MET A 28 6.06 -20.15 -12.55
N THR A 29 5.11 -19.60 -11.77
CA THR A 29 5.10 -19.74 -10.30
C THR A 29 3.74 -20.22 -9.82
N PRO A 30 3.68 -21.13 -8.83
CA PRO A 30 2.41 -21.62 -8.29
C PRO A 30 1.66 -20.54 -7.50
N GLU A 31 2.35 -19.47 -7.08
CA GLU A 31 1.77 -18.37 -6.34
C GLU A 31 1.00 -17.41 -7.24
N SER A 32 -0.17 -17.01 -6.76
CA SER A 32 -0.94 -15.92 -7.32
C SER A 32 -0.49 -14.60 -6.71
N VAL A 33 -0.47 -13.54 -7.50
CA VAL A 33 -0.03 -12.22 -7.06
C VAL A 33 -1.17 -11.23 -7.16
N TYR A 34 -1.50 -10.58 -6.05
CA TYR A 34 -2.42 -9.46 -6.01
C TYR A 34 -1.63 -8.17 -5.76
N VAL A 35 -1.74 -7.23 -6.69
CA VAL A 35 -1.10 -5.92 -6.59
C VAL A 35 -2.14 -4.87 -6.25
N PHE A 36 -1.86 -4.12 -5.22
CA PHE A 36 -2.69 -3.06 -4.68
C PHE A 36 -1.92 -1.75 -4.76
N LYS A 37 -2.23 -0.91 -5.76
CA LYS A 37 -1.62 0.42 -5.86
C LYS A 37 -2.45 1.43 -5.08
N PHE A 38 -1.83 2.37 -4.38
CA PHE A 38 -2.54 3.35 -3.55
C PHE A 38 -1.82 4.69 -3.43
N GLY A 39 -2.59 5.75 -3.19
CA GLY A 39 -2.10 7.13 -3.06
C GLY A 39 -3.24 8.13 -2.94
N ARG A 40 -2.95 9.37 -2.51
CA ARG A 40 -3.96 10.44 -2.40
C ARG A 40 -4.14 11.16 -3.74
N GLU A 41 -3.05 11.70 -4.26
CA GLU A 41 -2.99 12.37 -5.57
C GLU A 41 -2.61 11.40 -6.68
N ALA A 42 -1.49 10.68 -6.51
CA ALA A 42 -0.98 9.70 -7.47
C ALA A 42 -0.77 8.33 -6.82
N LEU A 43 -1.08 7.25 -7.53
CA LEU A 43 -1.04 5.85 -7.06
C LEU A 43 0.40 5.28 -7.05
N ASN A 44 1.30 5.96 -6.34
CA ASN A 44 2.74 5.69 -6.38
C ASN A 44 3.20 4.65 -5.34
N ASN A 45 2.33 4.29 -4.40
CA ASN A 45 2.60 3.25 -3.42
C ASN A 45 1.96 1.94 -3.88
N ARG A 46 2.53 0.80 -3.49
CA ARG A 46 1.98 -0.52 -3.79
C ARG A 46 2.16 -1.49 -2.65
N VAL A 47 1.15 -2.35 -2.47
CA VAL A 47 1.23 -3.58 -1.69
C VAL A 47 1.14 -4.74 -2.67
N ILE A 48 2.11 -5.65 -2.64
CA ILE A 48 2.16 -6.86 -3.45
C ILE A 48 1.90 -8.02 -2.50
N ILE A 49 0.86 -8.79 -2.78
CA ILE A 49 0.45 -9.90 -1.92
C ILE A 49 0.65 -11.18 -2.71
N ARG A 50 1.51 -12.04 -2.20
CA ARG A 50 1.67 -13.39 -2.72
C ARG A 50 0.76 -14.30 -1.92
N TYR A 51 -0.04 -15.07 -2.62
CA TYR A 51 -0.94 -16.02 -1.97
C TYR A 51 -0.99 -17.33 -2.75
N SER A 52 -1.17 -18.39 -1.99
CA SER A 52 -1.39 -19.74 -2.47
C SER A 52 -2.84 -20.16 -2.19
N HIS A 53 -3.27 -21.25 -2.82
CA HIS A 53 -4.51 -21.93 -2.45
C HIS A 53 -4.15 -23.21 -1.71
N THR A 54 -4.83 -23.47 -0.60
CA THR A 54 -4.76 -24.77 0.05
C THR A 54 -5.44 -25.83 -0.82
N TRP A 55 -5.21 -27.11 -0.50
CA TRP A 55 -5.93 -28.22 -1.12
C TRP A 55 -7.46 -28.06 -1.08
N THR A 56 -7.98 -27.45 -0.01
CA THR A 56 -9.42 -27.12 0.14
C THR A 56 -9.86 -25.85 -0.62
N GLY A 57 -8.98 -25.24 -1.42
CA GLY A 57 -9.26 -24.03 -2.19
C GLY A 57 -9.24 -22.72 -1.39
N ARG A 58 -8.87 -22.75 -0.11
CA ARG A 58 -8.79 -21.53 0.72
C ARG A 58 -7.54 -20.75 0.37
N GLN A 59 -7.70 -19.44 0.17
CA GLN A 59 -6.56 -18.54 -0.03
C GLN A 59 -5.74 -18.43 1.26
N ARG A 60 -4.43 -18.64 1.13
CA ARG A 60 -3.44 -18.43 2.18
C ARG A 60 -2.49 -17.34 1.73
N ILE A 61 -2.42 -16.25 2.49
CA ILE A 61 -1.40 -15.21 2.30
C ILE A 61 -0.06 -15.80 2.70
N ASN A 62 0.90 -15.77 1.78
CA ASN A 62 2.26 -16.22 2.02
C ASN A 62 3.15 -15.03 2.42
N GLU A 63 3.00 -13.92 1.70
CA GLU A 63 3.83 -12.73 1.87
C GLU A 63 3.06 -11.45 1.47
N ILE A 64 3.33 -10.37 2.19
CA ILE A 64 2.85 -9.03 1.87
C ILE A 64 4.05 -8.09 1.76
N ASP A 65 4.38 -7.64 0.55
CA ASP A 65 5.45 -6.67 0.27
C ASP A 65 4.85 -5.26 0.09
N LEU A 66 5.20 -4.36 1.01
CA LEU A 66 4.87 -2.94 0.94
C LEU A 66 6.03 -2.14 0.33
N ARG A 67 5.71 -1.41 -0.74
CA ARG A 67 6.59 -0.44 -1.40
C ARG A 67 5.93 0.93 -1.40
N LEU A 68 6.42 1.81 -0.54
CA LEU A 68 6.04 3.20 -0.55
C LEU A 68 6.89 3.98 -1.55
N HIS A 69 6.33 5.03 -2.12
CA HIS A 69 7.06 5.94 -3.00
C HIS A 69 8.29 6.52 -2.27
N LYS A 70 9.44 6.62 -2.96
CA LYS A 70 10.74 7.05 -2.41
C LYS A 70 11.32 6.15 -1.28
N GLN A 71 10.73 4.98 -1.03
CA GLN A 71 11.30 3.99 -0.11
C GLN A 71 12.42 3.21 -0.80
N LYS A 72 13.60 3.11 -0.16
CA LYS A 72 14.76 2.38 -0.72
C LYS A 72 14.56 0.86 -0.76
N HIS A 73 14.09 0.28 0.34
CA HIS A 73 13.90 -1.17 0.45
C HIS A 73 12.45 -1.49 0.81
N PRO A 74 11.81 -2.47 0.16
CA PRO A 74 10.47 -2.92 0.52
C PRO A 74 10.40 -3.36 1.99
N ARG A 75 9.21 -3.27 2.59
CA ARG A 75 8.92 -3.91 3.88
C ARG A 75 8.06 -5.13 3.65
N ILE A 76 8.47 -6.25 4.23
CA ILE A 76 7.80 -7.54 4.06
C ILE A 76 7.09 -7.89 5.36
N PHE A 77 5.84 -8.32 5.25
CA PHE A 77 4.98 -8.70 6.36
C PHE A 77 4.36 -10.08 6.11
N LYS A 78 4.08 -10.83 7.17
CA LYS A 78 3.42 -12.14 7.09
C LYS A 78 1.90 -12.02 7.20
N THR A 79 1.43 -11.01 7.92
CA THR A 79 0.00 -10.83 8.23
C THR A 79 -0.51 -9.43 7.90
N GLU A 80 -1.82 -9.31 7.70
CA GLU A 80 -2.48 -8.01 7.52
C GLU A 80 -2.30 -7.10 8.75
N SER A 81 -2.30 -7.69 9.95
CA SER A 81 -2.13 -6.94 11.20
C SER A 81 -0.78 -6.24 11.27
N GLU A 82 0.31 -6.96 10.94
CA GLU A 82 1.66 -6.37 10.89
C GLU A 82 1.75 -5.23 9.86
N LEU A 83 1.18 -5.43 8.66
CA LEU A 83 1.11 -4.37 7.66
C LEU A 83 0.36 -3.15 8.18
N LEU A 84 -0.79 -3.38 8.82
CA LEU A 84 -1.66 -2.31 9.30
C LEU A 84 -1.00 -1.51 10.41
N GLU A 85 -0.39 -2.17 11.39
CA GLU A 85 0.37 -1.54 12.47
C GLU A 85 1.50 -0.66 11.91
N TYR A 86 2.22 -1.16 10.90
CA TYR A 86 3.26 -0.38 10.23
C TYR A 86 2.69 0.88 9.58
N LEU A 87 1.58 0.75 8.84
CA LEU A 87 0.94 1.89 8.15
C LEU A 87 0.38 2.91 9.15
N GLU A 88 -0.24 2.44 10.24
CA GLU A 88 -0.76 3.28 11.33
C GLU A 88 0.34 4.12 11.97
N THR A 89 1.53 3.54 12.15
CA THR A 89 2.68 4.24 12.72
C THR A 89 3.30 5.25 11.74
N HIS A 90 3.41 4.90 10.45
CA HIS A 90 4.26 5.66 9.51
C HIS A 90 3.51 6.61 8.57
N LEU A 91 2.29 6.30 8.14
CA LEU A 91 1.54 7.17 7.23
C LEU A 91 1.23 8.56 7.81
N PRO A 92 0.79 8.71 9.08
CA PRO A 92 0.48 10.05 9.62
C PRO A 92 1.70 10.98 9.58
N GLN A 93 2.87 10.45 9.92
CA GLN A 93 4.12 11.21 9.91
C GLN A 93 4.50 11.64 8.50
N ARG A 94 4.27 10.78 7.49
CA ARG A 94 4.53 11.12 6.09
C ARG A 94 3.56 12.17 5.57
N GLU A 95 2.27 12.02 5.87
CA GLU A 95 1.24 12.99 5.50
C GLU A 95 1.53 14.38 6.05
N ARG A 96 2.00 14.46 7.31
CA ARG A 96 2.41 15.73 7.92
C ARG A 96 3.58 16.36 7.17
N LYS A 97 4.64 15.58 6.90
CA LYS A 97 5.82 16.05 6.15
C LYS A 97 5.48 16.47 4.72
N GLU A 98 4.55 15.79 4.06
CA GLU A 98 4.09 16.16 2.72
C GLU A 98 3.34 17.49 2.74
N ARG A 99 2.44 17.71 3.70
CA ARG A 99 1.74 18.98 3.87
C ARG A 99 2.68 20.14 4.20
N GLU A 100 3.66 19.93 5.08
CA GLU A 100 4.68 20.94 5.41
C GLU A 100 5.49 21.35 4.17
N LYS A 101 5.89 20.38 3.33
CA LYS A 101 6.61 20.66 2.08
C LYS A 101 5.76 21.42 1.05
N LEU A 102 4.47 21.09 0.96
CA LEU A 102 3.55 21.80 0.06
C LEU A 102 3.43 23.27 0.46
N LYS A 103 3.26 23.56 1.76
CA LYS A 103 3.21 24.94 2.27
C LYS A 103 4.49 25.73 1.98
N ILE A 104 5.65 25.16 2.28
CA ILE A 104 6.94 25.82 2.00
C ILE A 104 7.09 26.12 0.50
N LYS A 105 6.62 25.20 -0.36
CA LYS A 105 6.68 25.39 -1.81
C LYS A 105 5.75 26.52 -2.27
N GLU A 106 4.53 26.58 -1.74
CA GLU A 106 3.56 27.65 -2.03
C GLU A 106 4.10 29.03 -1.58
N GLU A 107 4.67 29.13 -0.38
CA GLU A 107 5.30 30.35 0.15
C GLU A 107 6.50 30.79 -0.71
N GLN A 108 7.31 29.85 -1.21
CA GLN A 108 8.43 30.17 -2.10
C GLN A 108 7.96 30.65 -3.48
N GLU A 109 6.89 30.08 -4.02
CA GLU A 109 6.29 30.50 -5.30
C GLU A 109 5.60 31.86 -5.20
N GLU A 110 5.05 32.23 -4.04
CA GLU A 110 4.46 33.55 -3.79
C GLU A 110 5.54 34.63 -3.64
N ASN A 111 6.62 34.36 -2.89
CA ASN A 111 7.73 35.31 -2.71
C ASN A 111 8.59 35.52 -3.97
N ALA A 112 8.49 34.62 -4.96
CA ALA A 112 9.20 34.71 -6.23
C ALA A 112 8.42 35.46 -7.34
N LYS A 113 7.17 35.86 -7.07
CA LYS A 113 6.33 36.67 -7.95
C LYS A 113 6.35 38.13 -7.51
#